data_AF-G3T0E2-F1
#
_entry.id   AF-G3T0E2-F1
#
_cell.length_a   1.000
_cell.length_b   1.000
_cell.length_c   1.000
_cell.angle_alpha   90.00
_cell.angle_beta   90.00
_cell.angle_gamma   90.00
#
_symmetry.space_group_name_H-M   'P 1'
#
loop_
_entity.id
_entity.type
_entity.pdbx_description
1 polymer ?
#
loop_
_entity_poly.entity_id
_entity_poly.type
_entity_poly.pdbx_seq_one_letter_code
_entity_poly.pdbx_strand_id
1 'polypeptide(L)'
;MAAPLAAVVELGFAEEAPPWRLRSALFPSKVGGRPAWLGEAGLPGPAALSCPRCGRPPAFLLQLYAPLPGRADAFHRGLFLFCCRDPSCCAGRVLVFRNQLPRKNDFYSYEPPSEEPPPDTGESVCLQLKSGVHLCRVCGCLAPKTCSRCHRARYCSKEHQTLDWRWHRQACAQTGDVADTIPGHNFLFPEYEIVIETEDEAPPEVLEEEDDVEPVGSMGEALEEELESMAKHESREDKIFQKFKMQIALEPDQILRYGRGAAPIWISGENVPQEEDIPNCPCGAKRIFEFQVMPQLLNLLKADSLGRSIDWGVLAIFTCADSCALGTSYTEEFVWKQDVTDTA
;
A
#
# COMPACT_ATOMS: atom_id res chain seq x y z
N MET A 1 15.72 -28.65 18.69
CA MET A 1 14.84 -27.93 17.74
C MET A 1 14.84 -26.50 18.24
N ALA A 2 15.59 -25.60 17.62
CA ALA A 2 15.52 -24.19 17.98
C ALA A 2 14.12 -23.69 17.61
N ALA A 3 13.42 -23.08 18.56
CA ALA A 3 12.20 -22.32 18.24
C ALA A 3 12.56 -21.31 17.14
N PRO A 4 11.70 -21.11 16.12
CA PRO A 4 11.94 -20.05 15.16
C PRO A 4 12.06 -18.74 15.95
N LEU A 5 13.18 -18.03 15.80
CA LEU A 5 13.31 -16.67 16.30
C LEU A 5 12.07 -15.91 15.83
N ALA A 6 11.31 -15.33 16.76
CA ALA A 6 10.17 -14.50 16.43
C ALA A 6 10.65 -13.45 15.41
N ALA A 7 9.94 -13.34 14.29
CA ALA A 7 10.28 -12.35 13.29
C ALA A 7 10.17 -10.96 13.94
N VAL A 8 11.24 -10.18 13.89
CA VAL A 8 11.24 -8.80 14.40
C VAL A 8 10.19 -8.03 13.61
N VAL A 9 9.26 -7.41 14.34
CA VAL A 9 8.23 -6.56 13.77
C VAL A 9 8.72 -5.12 13.82
N GLU A 10 8.56 -4.41 12.72
CA GLU A 10 8.88 -2.99 12.60
C GLU A 10 7.58 -2.20 12.35
N LEU A 11 7.45 -1.06 13.02
CA LEU A 11 6.30 -0.17 12.91
C LEU A 11 6.63 0.96 11.95
N GLY A 12 5.67 1.36 11.13
CA GLY A 12 5.81 2.50 10.22
C GLY A 12 4.94 3.67 10.66
N PHE A 13 5.52 4.87 10.65
CA PHE A 13 4.87 6.14 11.00
C PHE A 13 4.96 7.11 9.84
N ALA A 14 3.94 7.96 9.67
CA ALA A 14 3.94 8.95 8.61
C ALA A 14 4.51 10.29 9.09
N GLU A 15 5.52 10.78 8.39
CA GLU A 15 6.14 12.08 8.68
C GLU A 15 6.16 12.99 7.45
N GLU A 16 6.16 14.30 7.68
CA GLU A 16 6.38 15.27 6.61
C GLU A 16 7.85 15.26 6.18
N ALA A 17 8.09 15.13 4.88
CA ALA A 17 9.42 15.14 4.31
C ALA A 17 9.50 16.08 3.11
N PRO A 18 10.66 16.70 2.86
CA PRO A 18 10.83 17.54 1.69
C PRO A 18 10.73 16.69 0.40
N PRO A 19 10.08 17.18 -0.68
CA PRO A 19 9.78 16.37 -1.87
C PRO A 19 10.98 15.71 -2.55
N TRP A 20 12.19 16.27 -2.39
CA TRP A 20 13.40 15.69 -2.96
C TRP A 20 13.77 14.35 -2.31
N ARG A 21 13.44 14.12 -1.03
CA ARG A 21 13.66 12.84 -0.33
C ARG A 21 12.77 11.72 -0.87
N LEU A 22 11.59 12.08 -1.38
CA LEU A 22 10.56 11.15 -1.84
C LEU A 22 10.71 10.76 -3.32
N ARG A 23 11.89 10.99 -3.91
CA ARG A 23 12.23 10.66 -5.29
C ARG A 23 12.84 9.25 -5.39
N SER A 24 12.63 8.59 -6.54
CA SER A 24 13.12 7.22 -6.82
C SER A 24 14.61 7.00 -6.54
N ALA A 25 15.45 8.03 -6.65
CA ALA A 25 16.89 7.95 -6.39
C ALA A 25 17.25 7.62 -4.94
N LEU A 26 16.35 7.94 -4.00
CA LEU A 26 16.55 7.75 -2.57
C LEU A 26 15.76 6.55 -2.02
N PHE A 27 15.12 5.77 -2.89
CA PHE A 27 14.41 4.54 -2.54
C PHE A 27 13.42 4.71 -1.37
N PRO A 28 12.47 5.67 -1.44
CA PRO A 28 11.65 6.03 -0.30
C PRO A 28 10.62 4.94 0.03
N SER A 29 10.38 4.76 1.33
CA SER A 29 9.10 4.27 1.84
C SER A 29 8.21 5.50 2.05
N LYS A 30 7.02 5.54 1.45
CA LYS A 30 6.18 6.74 1.43
C LYS A 30 4.70 6.44 1.22
N VAL A 31 3.86 7.35 1.70
CA VAL A 31 2.42 7.40 1.44
C VAL A 31 2.14 8.44 0.36
N GLY A 32 1.20 8.14 -0.53
CA GLY A 32 0.59 9.09 -1.44
C GLY A 32 1.54 9.80 -2.41
N GLY A 33 1.07 10.91 -2.98
CA GLY A 33 1.74 11.55 -4.10
C GLY A 33 1.80 10.65 -5.34
N ARG A 34 2.94 10.69 -6.05
CA ARG A 34 3.19 9.81 -7.21
C ARG A 34 4.12 8.65 -6.83
N PRO A 35 3.99 7.50 -7.52
CA PRO A 35 4.94 6.41 -7.33
C PRO A 35 6.36 6.87 -7.64
N ALA A 36 7.27 6.64 -6.70
CA ALA A 36 8.70 6.69 -6.94
C ALA A 36 9.13 5.32 -7.48
N TRP A 37 8.88 5.09 -8.77
CA TRP A 37 9.19 3.83 -9.45
C TRP A 37 10.65 3.43 -9.26
N LEU A 38 10.88 2.19 -8.86
CA LEU A 38 12.19 1.58 -8.68
C LEU A 38 12.86 1.26 -10.02
N GLY A 39 12.33 0.29 -10.76
CA GLY A 39 12.80 -0.02 -12.11
C GLY A 39 12.11 0.88 -13.14
N GLU A 40 12.87 1.40 -14.10
CA GLU A 40 12.29 2.16 -15.22
C GLU A 40 11.80 1.27 -16.38
N ALA A 41 12.11 -0.03 -16.32
CA ALA A 41 11.66 -1.02 -17.30
C ALA A 41 10.41 -1.76 -16.81
N GLY A 42 9.51 -2.10 -17.74
CA GLY A 42 8.38 -2.98 -17.45
C GLY A 42 7.37 -2.41 -16.43
N LEU A 43 7.21 -1.08 -16.39
CA LEU A 43 6.18 -0.43 -15.57
C LEU A 43 4.80 -1.03 -15.88
N PRO A 44 3.92 -1.21 -14.88
CA PRO A 44 2.56 -1.67 -15.11
C PRO A 44 1.82 -0.71 -16.07
N GLY A 45 1.32 -1.28 -17.17
CA GLY A 45 0.52 -0.52 -18.13
C GLY A 45 -0.90 -0.23 -17.64
N PRO A 46 -1.68 0.59 -18.36
CA PRO A 46 -3.05 0.93 -17.96
C PRO A 46 -3.99 -0.27 -17.78
N ALA A 47 -3.75 -1.39 -18.45
CA ALA A 47 -4.54 -2.61 -18.27
C ALA A 47 -4.28 -3.24 -16.89
N ALA A 48 -3.00 -3.36 -16.48
CA ALA A 48 -2.61 -3.87 -15.17
C ALA A 48 -2.97 -2.90 -14.04
N LEU A 49 -2.86 -1.58 -14.29
CA LEU A 49 -3.28 -0.52 -13.36
C LEU A 49 -4.70 -0.04 -13.70
N SER A 50 -5.65 -0.97 -13.71
CA SER A 50 -7.07 -0.65 -13.78
C SER A 50 -7.81 -1.32 -12.63
N CYS A 51 -8.78 -0.63 -12.04
CA CYS A 51 -9.63 -1.25 -11.04
C CYS A 51 -10.41 -2.41 -11.68
N PRO A 52 -10.32 -3.65 -11.15
CA PRO A 52 -11.02 -4.80 -11.75
C PRO A 52 -12.55 -4.66 -11.76
N ARG A 53 -13.11 -3.76 -10.93
CA ARG A 53 -14.55 -3.56 -10.79
C ARG A 53 -15.10 -2.47 -11.72
N CYS A 54 -14.50 -1.28 -11.70
CA CYS A 54 -14.99 -0.13 -12.49
C CYS A 54 -14.12 0.20 -13.72
N GLY A 55 -12.97 -0.43 -13.88
CA GLY A 55 -12.02 -0.19 -14.97
C GLY A 55 -11.26 1.13 -14.89
N ARG A 56 -11.53 1.97 -13.88
CA ARG A 56 -10.87 3.28 -13.73
C ARG A 56 -9.44 3.14 -13.21
N PRO A 57 -8.53 4.07 -13.55
CA PRO A 57 -7.19 4.08 -12.98
C PRO A 57 -7.24 4.26 -11.46
N PRO A 58 -6.53 3.42 -10.68
CA PRO A 58 -6.40 3.62 -9.25
C PRO A 58 -5.42 4.76 -8.94
N ALA A 59 -5.49 5.29 -7.72
CA ALA A 59 -4.49 6.20 -7.20
C ALA A 59 -3.39 5.43 -6.47
N PHE A 60 -2.19 5.99 -6.48
CA PHE A 60 -1.06 5.46 -5.71
C PHE A 60 -1.30 5.67 -4.22
N LEU A 61 -1.34 4.59 -3.46
CA LEU A 61 -1.63 4.60 -2.03
C LEU A 61 -0.35 4.76 -1.21
N LEU A 62 0.61 3.85 -1.38
CA LEU A 62 1.89 3.86 -0.70
C LEU A 62 2.92 2.99 -1.42
N GLN A 63 4.18 3.14 -1.06
CA GLN A 63 5.23 2.19 -1.38
C GLN A 63 6.14 1.94 -0.19
N LEU A 64 6.75 0.76 -0.16
CA LEU A 64 7.78 0.40 0.81
C LEU A 64 9.04 -0.05 0.09
N TYR A 65 10.19 0.42 0.59
CA TYR A 65 11.48 -0.14 0.26
C TYR A 65 11.82 -1.27 1.24
N ALA A 66 11.85 -2.50 0.73
CA ALA A 66 11.93 -3.74 1.49
C ALA A 66 12.99 -4.68 0.90
N PRO A 67 14.29 -4.32 0.97
CA PRO A 67 15.39 -5.13 0.45
C PRO A 67 15.48 -6.48 1.18
N LEU A 68 15.99 -7.51 0.50
CA LEU A 68 16.18 -8.83 1.10
C LEU A 68 17.67 -9.14 1.29
N PRO A 69 18.20 -9.09 2.53
CA PRO A 69 19.57 -9.51 2.81
C PRO A 69 19.85 -10.92 2.30
N GLY A 70 21.00 -11.11 1.67
CA GLY A 70 21.41 -12.40 1.10
C GLY A 70 20.81 -12.71 -0.29
N ARG A 71 19.98 -11.82 -0.84
CA ARG A 71 19.40 -12.00 -2.19
C ARG A 71 19.90 -10.94 -3.17
N ALA A 72 20.86 -11.32 -4.01
CA ALA A 72 21.57 -10.40 -4.89
C ALA A 72 20.68 -9.68 -5.92
N ASP A 73 19.63 -10.35 -6.42
CA ASP A 73 18.64 -9.80 -7.36
C ASP A 73 17.54 -8.97 -6.68
N ALA A 74 17.48 -8.97 -5.35
CA ALA A 74 16.59 -8.17 -4.53
C ALA A 74 17.34 -7.23 -3.59
N PHE A 75 18.50 -6.73 -4.06
CA PHE A 75 19.28 -5.73 -3.33
C PHE A 75 18.46 -4.45 -3.14
N HIS A 76 17.83 -3.98 -4.21
CA HIS A 76 16.75 -3.01 -4.13
C HIS A 76 15.45 -3.75 -4.37
N ARG A 77 14.49 -3.61 -3.47
CA ARG A 77 13.17 -4.23 -3.65
C ARG A 77 12.12 -3.27 -3.13
N GLY A 78 11.12 -3.01 -3.97
CA GLY A 78 10.05 -2.06 -3.72
C GLY A 78 8.70 -2.72 -3.88
N LEU A 79 7.78 -2.42 -2.97
CA LEU A 79 6.39 -2.84 -2.99
C LEU A 79 5.52 -1.59 -3.20
N PHE A 80 4.56 -1.66 -4.12
CA PHE A 80 3.78 -0.50 -4.57
C PHE A 80 2.30 -0.84 -4.49
N LEU A 81 1.54 -0.02 -3.77
CA LEU A 81 0.12 -0.22 -3.53
C LEU A 81 -0.68 0.86 -4.25
N PHE A 82 -1.77 0.45 -4.87
CA PHE A 82 -2.71 1.34 -5.54
C PHE A 82 -4.13 1.03 -5.11
N CYS A 83 -4.95 2.03 -4.85
CA CYS A 83 -6.35 1.82 -4.49
C CYS A 83 -7.28 2.58 -5.44
N CYS A 84 -8.44 1.98 -5.73
CA CYS A 84 -9.47 2.68 -6.48
C CYS A 84 -10.03 3.85 -5.67
N ARG A 85 -10.30 4.97 -6.33
CA ARG A 85 -10.93 6.17 -5.72
C ARG A 85 -12.40 6.32 -6.06
N ASP A 86 -12.98 5.36 -6.77
CA ASP A 86 -14.43 5.35 -7.00
C ASP A 86 -15.14 4.89 -5.73
N PRO A 87 -16.09 5.65 -5.16
CA PRO A 87 -16.77 5.29 -3.91
C PRO A 87 -17.41 3.92 -3.89
N SER A 88 -17.84 3.40 -5.04
CA SER A 88 -18.41 2.06 -5.12
C SER A 88 -17.35 0.94 -5.06
N CYS A 89 -16.07 1.28 -5.26
CA CYS A 89 -14.93 0.37 -5.32
C CYS A 89 -13.86 0.64 -4.23
N CYS A 90 -13.85 1.84 -3.62
CA CYS A 90 -12.93 2.27 -2.56
C CYS A 90 -12.93 1.32 -1.37
N ALA A 91 -14.05 0.64 -1.13
CA ALA A 91 -14.20 -0.39 -0.12
C ALA A 91 -13.54 -1.74 -0.51
N GLY A 92 -12.34 -1.76 -1.12
CA GLY A 92 -11.49 -2.95 -1.03
C GLY A 92 -10.78 -3.49 -2.25
N ARG A 93 -10.64 -2.70 -3.34
CA ARG A 93 -9.82 -3.13 -4.48
C ARG A 93 -8.48 -2.39 -4.49
N VAL A 94 -7.53 -3.00 -3.79
CA VAL A 94 -6.11 -2.61 -3.76
C VAL A 94 -5.35 -3.49 -4.74
N LEU A 95 -4.44 -2.89 -5.50
CA LEU A 95 -3.49 -3.60 -6.36
C LEU A 95 -2.11 -3.50 -5.72
N VAL A 96 -1.35 -4.60 -5.73
CA VAL A 96 0.01 -4.65 -5.18
C VAL A 96 0.98 -5.09 -6.25
N PHE A 97 2.07 -4.35 -6.40
CA PHE A 97 3.14 -4.72 -7.31
C PHE A 97 4.47 -4.76 -6.57
N ARG A 98 5.29 -5.77 -6.89
CA ARG A 98 6.69 -5.86 -6.48
C ARG A 98 7.59 -5.58 -7.67
N ASN A 99 8.64 -4.81 -7.43
CA ASN A 99 9.79 -4.74 -8.33
C ASN A 99 11.07 -4.92 -7.53
N GLN A 100 12.08 -5.51 -8.17
CA GLN A 100 13.37 -5.70 -7.54
C GLN A 100 14.49 -5.55 -8.56
N LEU A 101 15.63 -5.02 -8.09
CA LEU A 101 16.81 -4.77 -8.89
C LEU A 101 18.05 -5.28 -8.14
N PRO A 102 19.03 -5.84 -8.87
CA PRO A 102 20.34 -6.11 -8.30
C PRO A 102 21.07 -4.81 -7.97
N ARG A 103 22.11 -4.92 -7.13
CA ARG A 103 22.94 -3.76 -6.75
C ARG A 103 23.50 -3.04 -7.97
N LYS A 104 24.08 -3.79 -8.91
CA LYS A 104 24.54 -3.26 -10.20
C LYS A 104 23.40 -3.35 -11.19
N ASN A 105 22.85 -2.20 -11.59
CA ASN A 105 21.75 -2.09 -12.54
C ASN A 105 21.93 -0.84 -13.43
N ASP A 106 21.07 -0.68 -14.42
CA ASP A 106 21.18 0.38 -15.43
C ASP A 106 20.56 1.72 -15.00
N PHE A 107 19.85 1.76 -13.86
CA PHE A 107 19.03 2.90 -13.46
C PHE A 107 19.69 3.76 -12.36
N TYR A 108 20.47 3.12 -11.48
CA TYR A 108 21.06 3.74 -10.30
C TYR A 108 22.57 3.60 -10.26
N SER A 109 23.23 4.57 -9.61
CA SER A 109 24.65 4.49 -9.33
C SER A 109 24.96 3.34 -8.37
N TYR A 110 26.17 2.80 -8.48
CA TYR A 110 26.70 1.87 -7.49
C TYR A 110 26.97 2.55 -6.15
N GLU A 111 27.23 3.85 -6.15
CA GLU A 111 27.45 4.66 -4.95
C GLU A 111 26.12 5.27 -4.47
N PRO A 112 25.92 5.40 -3.14
CA PRO A 112 24.72 6.03 -2.62
C PRO A 112 24.62 7.49 -3.07
N PRO A 113 23.40 8.02 -3.28
CA PRO A 113 23.19 9.44 -3.53
C PRO A 113 23.59 10.27 -2.30
N SER A 114 23.81 11.57 -2.50
CA SER A 114 24.03 12.51 -1.39
C SER A 114 22.77 12.65 -0.54
N GLU A 115 22.95 12.80 0.78
CA GLU A 115 21.89 13.14 1.73
C GLU A 115 21.63 14.65 1.82
N GLU A 116 22.42 15.45 1.11
CA GLU A 116 22.23 16.90 1.02
C GLU A 116 21.20 17.25 -0.07
N PRO A 117 20.42 18.33 0.13
CA PRO A 117 19.44 18.77 -0.86
C PRO A 117 20.15 19.14 -2.19
N PRO A 118 19.58 18.75 -3.35
CA PRO A 118 20.13 19.13 -4.65
C PRO A 118 20.21 20.65 -4.83
N PRO A 119 21.22 21.18 -5.55
CA PRO A 119 21.38 22.62 -5.79
C PRO A 119 20.20 23.21 -6.57
N ASP A 120 19.56 22.41 -7.43
CA ASP A 120 18.27 22.72 -8.04
C ASP A 120 17.14 22.11 -7.20
N THR A 121 16.72 22.82 -6.16
CA THR A 121 15.46 22.56 -5.43
C THR A 121 14.21 22.90 -6.25
N GLY A 122 14.36 23.12 -7.56
CA GLY A 122 13.25 23.31 -8.48
C GLY A 122 12.25 22.17 -8.33
N GLU A 123 11.00 22.53 -8.05
CA GLU A 123 9.80 21.67 -8.02
C GLU A 123 9.47 21.11 -9.42
N SER A 124 10.47 20.96 -10.28
CA SER A 124 10.34 20.42 -11.62
C SER A 124 10.01 18.94 -11.52
N VAL A 125 8.76 18.60 -11.84
CA VAL A 125 8.29 17.22 -11.77
C VAL A 125 8.59 16.55 -13.09
N CYS A 126 9.66 15.75 -13.08
CA CYS A 126 10.09 15.00 -14.24
C CYS A 126 9.03 13.96 -14.63
N LEU A 127 8.29 14.25 -15.71
CA LEU A 127 7.26 13.39 -16.29
C LEU A 127 7.82 12.42 -17.35
N GLN A 128 9.14 12.32 -17.44
CA GLN A 128 9.83 11.39 -18.32
C GLN A 128 10.97 10.74 -17.53
N LEU A 129 11.01 9.42 -17.50
CA LEU A 129 12.09 8.67 -16.89
C LEU A 129 13.37 8.75 -17.74
N LYS A 130 14.53 8.40 -17.18
CA LYS A 130 15.82 8.47 -17.89
C LYS A 130 15.87 7.55 -19.11
N SER A 131 15.16 6.43 -19.04
CA SER A 131 14.87 5.47 -20.11
C SER A 131 14.02 6.04 -21.26
N GLY A 132 13.48 7.26 -21.12
CA GLY A 132 12.62 7.91 -22.10
C GLY A 132 11.13 7.60 -21.94
N VAL A 133 10.76 6.76 -20.97
CA VAL A 133 9.36 6.41 -20.66
C VAL A 133 8.59 7.63 -20.17
N HIS A 134 7.45 7.92 -20.77
CA HIS A 134 6.60 9.04 -20.38
C HIS A 134 5.57 8.63 -19.32
N LEU A 135 5.43 9.49 -18.31
CA LEU A 135 4.51 9.32 -17.18
C LEU A 135 3.27 10.18 -17.33
N CYS A 136 2.20 9.75 -16.68
CA CYS A 136 0.93 10.44 -16.70
C CYS A 136 1.02 11.73 -15.90
N ARG A 137 0.60 12.84 -16.52
CA ARG A 137 0.51 14.16 -15.88
C ARG A 137 -0.33 14.20 -14.61
N VAL A 138 -1.20 13.22 -14.40
CA VAL A 138 -2.08 13.14 -13.23
C VAL A 138 -1.45 12.24 -12.17
N CYS A 139 -1.36 10.94 -12.46
CA CYS A 139 -1.00 9.93 -11.47
C CYS A 139 0.47 9.50 -11.43
N GLY A 140 1.31 9.89 -12.39
CA GLY A 140 2.70 9.42 -12.47
C GLY A 140 2.88 7.97 -12.96
N CYS A 141 1.82 7.27 -13.35
CA CYS A 141 1.91 5.93 -13.97
C CYS A 141 2.24 6.01 -15.47
N LEU A 142 2.56 4.87 -16.10
CA LEU A 142 2.87 4.79 -17.53
C LEU A 142 1.78 5.44 -18.41
N ALA A 143 2.20 6.33 -19.31
CA ALA A 143 1.29 7.12 -20.15
C ALA A 143 1.47 6.86 -21.65
N PRO A 144 0.76 5.86 -22.21
CA PRO A 144 0.84 5.56 -23.63
C PRO A 144 0.06 6.56 -24.50
N LYS A 145 -0.89 7.33 -23.92
CA LYS A 145 -1.70 8.29 -24.67
C LYS A 145 -1.06 9.67 -24.65
N THR A 146 -1.13 10.36 -25.77
CA THR A 146 -0.65 11.74 -25.92
C THR A 146 -1.82 12.64 -26.31
N CYS A 147 -1.84 13.88 -25.78
CA CYS A 147 -2.80 14.89 -26.20
C CYS A 147 -2.67 15.15 -27.71
N SER A 148 -3.77 14.97 -28.44
CA SER A 148 -3.81 15.12 -29.90
C SER A 148 -3.64 16.54 -30.40
N ARG A 149 -3.72 17.55 -29.51
CA ARG A 149 -3.58 18.97 -29.87
C ARG A 149 -2.15 19.47 -29.71
N CYS A 150 -1.50 19.21 -28.58
CA CYS A 150 -0.16 19.72 -28.30
C CYS A 150 0.95 18.67 -28.49
N HIS A 151 0.61 17.38 -28.56
CA HIS A 151 1.54 16.25 -28.65
C HIS A 151 2.60 16.16 -27.52
N ARG A 152 2.47 16.96 -26.46
CA ARG A 152 3.40 17.02 -25.32
C ARG A 152 2.82 16.39 -24.05
N ALA A 153 1.56 16.69 -23.72
CA ALA A 153 0.92 16.15 -22.53
C ALA A 153 0.59 14.66 -22.69
N ARG A 154 0.91 13.86 -21.67
CA ARG A 154 0.81 12.39 -21.68
C ARG A 154 -0.12 11.90 -20.57
N TYR A 155 -0.95 10.91 -20.88
CA TYR A 155 -1.96 10.35 -19.96
C TYR A 155 -2.00 8.82 -20.00
N CYS A 156 -2.33 8.19 -18.86
CA CYS A 156 -2.59 6.75 -18.82
C CYS A 156 -3.97 6.40 -19.40
N SER A 157 -4.96 7.29 -19.25
CA SER A 157 -6.35 7.07 -19.67
C SER A 157 -7.01 8.36 -20.18
N LYS A 158 -8.16 8.19 -20.85
CA LYS A 158 -9.02 9.33 -21.25
C LYS A 158 -9.61 10.04 -20.03
N GLU A 159 -9.84 9.31 -18.94
CA GLU A 159 -10.36 9.86 -17.69
C GLU A 159 -9.38 10.86 -17.07
N HIS A 160 -8.09 10.50 -16.96
CA HIS A 160 -7.06 11.42 -16.46
C HIS A 160 -6.85 12.61 -17.39
N GLN A 161 -6.95 12.43 -18.71
CA GLN A 161 -6.93 13.56 -19.64
C GLN A 161 -8.10 14.53 -19.40
N THR A 162 -9.29 13.98 -19.14
CA THR A 162 -10.50 14.79 -18.88
C THR A 162 -10.42 15.52 -17.55
N LEU A 163 -9.89 14.84 -16.51
CA LEU A 163 -9.65 15.41 -15.19
C LEU A 163 -8.66 16.58 -15.25
N ASP A 164 -7.55 16.39 -15.96
CA ASP A 164 -6.51 17.41 -16.12
C ASP A 164 -6.92 18.56 -17.05
N TRP A 165 -7.94 18.36 -17.91
CA TRP A 165 -8.30 19.32 -18.95
C TRP A 165 -8.57 20.74 -18.42
N ARG A 166 -9.14 20.86 -17.21
CA ARG A 166 -9.38 22.16 -16.57
C ARG A 166 -8.10 23.00 -16.44
N TRP A 167 -6.98 22.36 -16.13
CA TRP A 167 -5.68 23.01 -15.97
C TRP A 167 -4.85 22.96 -17.25
N HIS A 168 -4.83 21.82 -17.94
CA HIS A 168 -4.08 21.63 -19.17
C HIS A 168 -4.56 22.54 -20.31
N ARG A 169 -5.86 22.86 -20.42
CA ARG A 169 -6.44 23.59 -21.56
C ARG A 169 -5.69 24.89 -21.88
N GLN A 170 -5.29 25.64 -20.87
CA GLN A 170 -4.61 26.93 -21.04
C GLN A 170 -3.19 26.73 -21.57
N ALA A 171 -2.45 25.78 -20.99
CA ALA A 171 -1.10 25.46 -21.41
C ALA A 171 -1.05 24.68 -22.75
N CYS A 172 -2.10 23.96 -23.10
CA CYS A 172 -2.22 23.19 -24.35
C CYS A 172 -2.10 24.06 -25.60
N ALA A 173 -2.52 25.33 -25.51
CA ALA A 173 -2.46 26.28 -26.61
C ALA A 173 -1.12 27.04 -26.72
N GLN A 174 -0.28 26.97 -25.68
CA GLN A 174 1.00 27.68 -25.63
C GLN A 174 2.12 26.80 -26.20
N THR A 175 3.04 27.41 -26.96
CA THR A 175 4.20 26.75 -27.58
C THR A 175 5.42 26.68 -26.67
N GLY A 176 5.40 27.39 -25.55
CA GLY A 176 6.46 27.39 -24.54
C GLY A 176 6.59 26.05 -23.81
N ASP A 177 7.74 25.84 -23.16
CA ASP A 177 8.03 24.65 -22.38
C ASP A 177 7.03 24.56 -21.23
N VAL A 178 6.02 23.69 -21.36
CA VAL A 178 5.01 23.45 -20.31
C VAL A 178 5.60 22.47 -19.32
N ALA A 179 6.73 22.87 -18.76
CA ALA A 179 7.35 22.17 -17.67
C ALA A 179 6.61 22.59 -16.38
N ASP A 180 6.18 21.57 -15.63
CA ASP A 180 6.34 21.56 -14.18
C ASP A 180 5.29 22.13 -13.24
N THR A 181 4.23 22.81 -13.66
CA THR A 181 3.13 23.09 -12.72
C THR A 181 2.21 21.87 -12.60
N ILE A 182 2.37 21.08 -11.54
CA ILE A 182 1.41 20.02 -11.18
C ILE A 182 0.11 20.70 -10.74
N PRO A 183 -1.02 20.45 -11.41
CA PRO A 183 -2.29 20.95 -10.93
C PRO A 183 -2.80 20.14 -9.74
N GLY A 184 -3.37 20.80 -8.73
CA GLY A 184 -4.05 20.16 -7.59
C GLY A 184 -5.36 19.49 -7.99
N HIS A 185 -5.31 18.43 -8.80
CA HIS A 185 -6.49 17.75 -9.33
C HIS A 185 -7.20 16.84 -8.29
N ASN A 186 -6.92 17.01 -7.00
CA ASN A 186 -7.42 16.21 -5.87
C ASN A 186 -7.36 14.68 -6.10
N PHE A 187 -6.55 14.21 -7.06
CA PHE A 187 -6.46 12.80 -7.46
C PHE A 187 -5.50 12.03 -6.57
N LEU A 188 -4.35 12.65 -6.31
CA LEU A 188 -3.28 12.08 -5.50
C LEU A 188 -3.65 12.22 -4.03
N PHE A 189 -3.25 11.23 -3.23
CA PHE A 189 -3.27 11.40 -1.78
C PHE A 189 -2.16 12.36 -1.34
N PRO A 190 -2.32 13.01 -0.18
CA PRO A 190 -1.23 13.73 0.46
C PRO A 190 0.03 12.86 0.58
N GLU A 191 1.19 13.47 0.47
CA GLU A 191 2.46 12.79 0.36
C GLU A 191 3.23 12.86 1.68
N TYR A 192 3.66 11.72 2.22
CA TYR A 192 4.38 11.59 3.50
C TYR A 192 5.50 10.55 3.38
N GLU A 193 6.58 10.72 4.14
CA GLU A 193 7.60 9.67 4.35
C GLU A 193 7.07 8.63 5.33
N ILE A 194 7.41 7.36 5.12
CA ILE A 194 7.17 6.30 6.10
C ILE A 194 8.49 6.05 6.81
N VAL A 195 8.56 6.48 8.07
CA VAL A 195 9.68 6.22 8.97
C VAL A 195 9.43 4.88 9.65
N ILE A 196 10.41 3.98 9.58
CA ILE A 196 10.32 2.63 10.13
C ILE A 196 11.13 2.58 11.43
N GLU A 197 10.49 2.12 12.50
CA GLU A 197 11.08 1.93 13.82
C GLU A 197 10.85 0.50 14.29
N THR A 198 11.74 -0.06 15.12
CA THR A 198 11.54 -1.40 15.69
C THR A 198 10.46 -1.36 16.76
N GLU A 199 9.56 -2.35 16.78
CA GLU A 199 8.57 -2.48 17.85
C GLU A 199 9.26 -2.77 19.19
N ASP A 200 8.98 -1.95 20.20
CA ASP A 200 9.44 -2.21 21.57
C ASP A 200 8.66 -3.39 22.16
N GLU A 201 9.37 -4.36 22.76
CA GLU A 201 8.71 -5.44 23.50
C GLU A 201 8.03 -4.83 24.74
N ALA A 202 6.69 -4.79 24.74
CA ALA A 202 5.93 -4.41 25.93
C ALA A 202 6.32 -5.32 27.12
N PRO A 203 6.52 -4.78 28.34
CA PRO A 203 6.62 -5.61 29.53
C PRO A 203 5.35 -6.47 29.64
N PRO A 204 5.46 -7.74 30.08
CA PRO A 204 4.29 -8.57 30.28
C PRO A 204 3.45 -7.99 31.43
N GLU A 205 2.43 -7.21 31.10
CA GLU A 205 1.35 -6.95 32.06
C GLU A 205 0.60 -8.26 32.24
N VAL A 206 0.65 -8.75 33.48
CA VAL A 206 -0.02 -9.95 33.98
C VAL A 206 -1.48 -9.99 33.52
N LEU A 207 -1.81 -10.98 32.70
CA LEU A 207 -3.19 -11.40 32.47
C LEU A 207 -3.73 -11.94 33.79
N GLU A 208 -4.64 -11.23 34.44
CA GLU A 208 -5.60 -11.88 35.32
C GLU A 208 -6.65 -12.52 34.40
N GLU A 209 -6.57 -13.85 34.26
CA GLU A 209 -7.64 -14.66 33.67
C GLU A 209 -8.84 -14.58 34.64
N GLU A 210 -9.86 -13.78 34.30
CA GLU A 210 -11.13 -13.83 35.02
C GLU A 210 -11.95 -15.03 34.49
N ASP A 211 -12.12 -16.01 35.39
CA ASP A 211 -12.86 -17.26 35.26
C ASP A 211 -14.31 -17.06 34.74
N ASP A 212 -14.72 -17.99 33.87
CA ASP A 212 -16.07 -18.14 33.34
C ASP A 212 -17.12 -18.29 34.47
N VAL A 213 -18.21 -17.49 34.41
CA VAL A 213 -19.42 -17.70 35.22
C VAL A 213 -20.55 -18.15 34.31
N GLU A 214 -20.99 -19.40 34.45
CA GLU A 214 -22.17 -19.93 33.75
C GLU A 214 -23.48 -19.43 34.39
N PRO A 215 -24.51 -19.07 33.59
CA PRO A 215 -25.87 -19.00 34.08
C PRO A 215 -26.69 -20.23 33.68
N VAL A 216 -27.32 -20.84 34.68
CA VAL A 216 -28.36 -21.87 34.55
C VAL A 216 -29.69 -21.23 34.14
N GLY A 217 -30.38 -21.81 33.17
CA GLY A 217 -31.82 -21.60 32.98
C GLY A 217 -32.34 -22.25 31.70
N SER A 218 -33.38 -23.10 31.81
CA SER A 218 -33.94 -23.87 30.70
C SER A 218 -35.09 -23.11 30.01
N MET A 219 -35.13 -23.06 28.68
CA MET A 219 -36.31 -23.21 27.80
C MET A 219 -35.93 -23.16 26.30
N GLY A 220 -35.97 -24.31 25.61
CA GLY A 220 -36.13 -24.41 24.16
C GLY A 220 -34.84 -24.63 23.36
N GLU A 221 -34.46 -25.90 23.20
CA GLU A 221 -33.16 -26.38 22.69
C GLU A 221 -32.68 -25.73 21.38
N ALA A 222 -33.55 -25.38 20.44
CA ALA A 222 -33.14 -24.86 19.13
C ALA A 222 -32.85 -23.34 19.10
N LEU A 223 -33.49 -22.56 19.98
CA LEU A 223 -33.30 -21.09 20.03
C LEU A 223 -32.23 -20.70 21.06
N GLU A 224 -32.10 -21.49 22.13
CA GLU A 224 -31.03 -21.33 23.14
C GLU A 224 -29.65 -21.66 22.57
N GLU A 225 -29.50 -22.75 21.80
CA GLU A 225 -28.23 -23.05 21.13
C GLU A 225 -27.82 -21.94 20.15
N GLU A 226 -28.80 -21.34 19.44
CA GLU A 226 -28.55 -20.26 18.50
C GLU A 226 -28.15 -18.97 19.25
N LEU A 227 -28.87 -18.58 20.29
CA LEU A 227 -28.56 -17.43 21.15
C LEU A 227 -27.23 -17.58 21.90
N GLU A 228 -26.91 -18.76 22.41
CA GLU A 228 -25.63 -19.05 23.05
C GLU A 228 -24.48 -19.05 22.04
N SER A 229 -24.69 -19.58 20.84
CA SER A 229 -23.69 -19.53 19.78
C SER A 229 -23.39 -18.10 19.36
N MET A 230 -24.42 -17.23 19.30
CA MET A 230 -24.29 -15.80 19.04
C MET A 230 -23.55 -15.08 20.16
N ALA A 231 -23.91 -15.31 21.43
CA ALA A 231 -23.24 -14.68 22.57
C ALA A 231 -21.75 -15.12 22.69
N LYS A 232 -21.46 -16.40 22.44
CA LYS A 232 -20.09 -16.92 22.39
C LYS A 232 -19.31 -16.31 21.22
N HIS A 233 -19.95 -16.12 20.07
CA HIS A 233 -19.33 -15.47 18.91
C HIS A 233 -18.93 -14.02 19.22
N GLU A 234 -19.87 -13.21 19.73
CA GLU A 234 -19.61 -11.83 20.13
C GLU A 234 -18.47 -11.75 21.16
N SER A 235 -18.46 -12.64 22.16
CA SER A 235 -17.39 -12.69 23.16
C SER A 235 -16.01 -13.02 22.57
N ARG A 236 -15.94 -13.82 21.50
CA ARG A 236 -14.69 -14.19 20.83
C ARG A 236 -14.18 -13.05 19.96
N GLU A 237 -15.07 -12.40 19.23
CA GLU A 237 -14.73 -11.23 18.41
C GLU A 237 -14.25 -10.07 19.27
N ASP A 238 -14.93 -9.80 20.39
CA ASP A 238 -14.50 -8.81 21.37
C ASP A 238 -13.11 -9.13 21.91
N LYS A 239 -12.81 -10.40 22.25
CA LYS A 239 -11.47 -10.82 22.67
C LYS A 239 -10.40 -10.57 21.60
N ILE A 240 -10.71 -10.81 20.33
CA ILE A 240 -9.77 -10.58 19.21
C ILE A 240 -9.54 -9.07 19.04
N PHE A 241 -10.60 -8.28 19.07
CA PHE A 241 -10.51 -6.83 18.94
C PHE A 241 -9.78 -6.18 20.13
N GLN A 242 -9.99 -6.68 21.34
CA GLN A 242 -9.24 -6.22 22.53
C GLN A 242 -7.76 -6.57 22.43
N LYS A 243 -7.40 -7.79 21.97
CA LYS A 243 -6.00 -8.14 21.70
C LYS A 243 -5.37 -7.23 20.66
N PHE A 244 -6.07 -6.94 19.57
CA PHE A 244 -5.64 -5.98 18.56
C PHE A 244 -5.40 -4.60 19.17
N LYS A 245 -6.34 -4.09 19.98
CA LYS A 245 -6.20 -2.81 20.69
C LYS A 245 -5.00 -2.81 21.63
N MET A 246 -4.83 -3.84 22.46
CA MET A 246 -3.70 -3.95 23.37
C MET A 246 -2.38 -3.92 22.63
N GLN A 247 -2.28 -4.62 21.50
CA GLN A 247 -1.06 -4.69 20.70
C GLN A 247 -0.73 -3.40 19.94
N ILE A 248 -1.70 -2.49 19.81
CA ILE A 248 -1.53 -1.17 19.19
C ILE A 248 -1.51 -0.06 20.25
N ALA A 249 -1.85 -0.37 21.50
CA ALA A 249 -1.99 0.62 22.56
C ALA A 249 -0.71 1.38 22.86
N LEU A 250 0.45 0.72 22.72
CA LEU A 250 1.75 1.36 22.92
C LEU A 250 2.02 2.41 21.84
N GLU A 251 1.71 2.09 20.58
CA GLU A 251 1.98 2.93 19.42
C GLU A 251 0.71 3.11 18.56
N PRO A 252 -0.26 3.92 19.00
CA PRO A 252 -1.57 4.01 18.35
C PRO A 252 -1.53 4.71 16.99
N ASP A 253 -0.49 5.48 16.70
CA ASP A 253 -0.32 6.25 15.46
C ASP A 253 0.36 5.44 14.34
N GLN A 254 0.71 4.17 14.59
CA GLN A 254 1.31 3.30 13.59
C GLN A 254 0.40 3.13 12.37
N ILE A 255 0.93 3.37 11.17
CA ILE A 255 0.20 3.21 9.89
C ILE A 255 0.54 1.90 9.18
N LEU A 256 1.60 1.22 9.64
CA LEU A 256 2.15 0.04 9.02
C LEU A 256 2.79 -0.88 10.06
N ARG A 257 2.70 -2.19 9.87
CA ARG A 257 3.54 -3.17 10.56
C ARG A 257 4.23 -4.05 9.54
N TYR A 258 5.55 -3.99 9.49
CA TYR A 258 6.38 -4.79 8.60
C TYR A 258 6.93 -6.00 9.36
N GLY A 259 6.84 -7.17 8.75
CA GLY A 259 7.25 -8.41 9.39
C GLY A 259 7.17 -9.56 8.40
N ARG A 260 8.18 -9.70 7.54
CA ARG A 260 8.16 -10.72 6.50
C ARG A 260 8.19 -12.13 7.09
N GLY A 261 7.14 -12.90 6.87
CA GLY A 261 6.92 -14.22 7.45
C GLY A 261 6.37 -14.20 8.88
N ALA A 262 6.08 -13.02 9.45
CA ALA A 262 5.37 -12.89 10.71
C ALA A 262 3.88 -13.23 10.55
N ALA A 263 3.17 -13.32 11.67
CA ALA A 263 1.71 -13.45 11.66
C ALA A 263 1.06 -12.06 11.62
N PRO A 264 0.12 -11.79 10.69
CA PRO A 264 -0.67 -10.57 10.72
C PRO A 264 -1.56 -10.50 11.96
N ILE A 265 -1.82 -9.28 12.42
CA ILE A 265 -2.84 -9.00 13.44
C ILE A 265 -4.14 -8.57 12.76
N TRP A 266 -5.25 -9.12 13.24
CA TRP A 266 -6.59 -8.94 12.67
C TRP A 266 -7.50 -8.24 13.67
N ILE A 267 -8.49 -7.52 13.15
CA ILE A 267 -9.49 -6.76 13.93
C ILE A 267 -10.65 -7.68 14.34
N SER A 268 -11.01 -8.63 13.50
CA SER A 268 -12.00 -9.68 13.80
C SER A 268 -11.42 -11.08 13.51
N GLY A 269 -12.03 -12.10 14.10
CA GLY A 269 -11.81 -13.50 13.73
C GLY A 269 -12.52 -13.90 12.43
N GLU A 270 -13.43 -13.06 11.93
CA GLU A 270 -14.08 -13.22 10.64
C GLU A 270 -13.24 -12.68 9.49
N ASN A 271 -13.45 -13.23 8.29
CA ASN A 271 -12.78 -12.79 7.08
C ASN A 271 -11.23 -12.77 7.20
N VAL A 272 -10.69 -13.78 7.88
CA VAL A 272 -9.25 -14.07 7.97
C VAL A 272 -8.89 -15.11 6.91
N PRO A 273 -7.89 -14.85 6.05
CA PRO A 273 -7.57 -15.74 4.94
C PRO A 273 -7.03 -17.07 5.45
N GLN A 274 -7.49 -18.17 4.85
CA GLN A 274 -6.84 -19.47 4.98
C GLN A 274 -5.70 -19.61 3.96
N GLU A 275 -4.86 -20.64 4.11
CA GLU A 275 -3.75 -20.87 3.16
C GLU A 275 -4.24 -21.06 1.72
N GLU A 276 -5.44 -21.61 1.53
CA GLU A 276 -6.03 -21.88 0.22
C GLU A 276 -6.55 -20.61 -0.48
N ASP A 277 -6.90 -19.58 0.31
CA ASP A 277 -7.37 -18.29 -0.20
C ASP A 277 -6.24 -17.43 -0.76
N ILE A 278 -4.99 -17.76 -0.41
CA ILE A 278 -3.80 -17.04 -0.85
C ILE A 278 -3.24 -17.74 -2.10
N PRO A 279 -3.42 -17.16 -3.30
CA PRO A 279 -2.94 -17.80 -4.52
C PRO A 279 -1.42 -17.90 -4.54
N ASN A 280 -0.90 -18.96 -5.15
CA ASN A 280 0.52 -19.10 -5.42
C ASN A 280 1.02 -17.99 -6.36
N CYS A 281 2.30 -17.66 -6.22
CA CYS A 281 3.00 -16.78 -7.13
C CYS A 281 3.04 -17.40 -8.55
N PRO A 282 3.04 -16.61 -9.64
CA PRO A 282 3.16 -17.15 -11.00
C PRO A 282 4.39 -18.04 -11.26
N CYS A 283 5.43 -17.96 -10.43
CA CYS A 283 6.59 -18.85 -10.49
C CYS A 283 6.35 -20.24 -9.88
N GLY A 284 5.20 -20.46 -9.23
CA GLY A 284 4.84 -21.70 -8.53
C GLY A 284 5.09 -21.69 -7.01
N ALA A 285 5.84 -20.73 -6.48
CA ALA A 285 6.09 -20.61 -5.05
C ALA A 285 4.86 -20.10 -4.28
N LYS A 286 4.73 -20.50 -3.00
CA LYS A 286 3.74 -19.91 -2.09
C LYS A 286 4.01 -18.42 -1.88
N ARG A 287 2.96 -17.66 -1.56
CA ARG A 287 3.11 -16.31 -1.02
C ARG A 287 3.10 -16.35 0.50
N ILE A 288 3.93 -15.53 1.12
CA ILE A 288 4.01 -15.37 2.57
C ILE A 288 3.65 -13.94 2.94
N PHE A 289 3.17 -13.76 4.17
CA PHE A 289 2.93 -12.43 4.71
C PHE A 289 4.20 -11.58 4.66
N GLU A 290 4.06 -10.32 4.28
CA GLU A 290 5.17 -9.37 4.17
C GLU A 290 5.00 -8.21 5.15
N PHE A 291 3.86 -7.55 5.09
CA PHE A 291 3.51 -6.43 5.94
C PHE A 291 2.00 -6.20 5.94
N GLN A 292 1.52 -5.43 6.90
CA GLN A 292 0.14 -4.97 6.95
C GLN A 292 0.05 -3.46 7.03
N VAL A 293 -1.00 -2.91 6.42
CA VAL A 293 -1.38 -1.50 6.50
C VAL A 293 -2.49 -1.36 7.53
N MET A 294 -2.29 -0.43 8.45
CA MET A 294 -3.18 -0.18 9.58
C MET A 294 -4.29 0.81 9.21
N PRO A 295 -5.43 0.79 9.91
CA PRO A 295 -6.56 1.69 9.61
C PRO A 295 -6.21 3.16 9.88
N GLN A 296 -5.24 3.44 10.75
CA GLN A 296 -4.73 4.78 11.06
C GLN A 296 -4.30 5.57 9.81
N LEU A 297 -3.80 4.87 8.78
CA LEU A 297 -3.42 5.51 7.52
C LEU A 297 -4.58 6.29 6.89
N LEU A 298 -5.83 5.86 7.09
CA LEU A 298 -7.03 6.50 6.55
C LEU A 298 -7.16 7.97 6.97
N ASN A 299 -6.74 8.29 8.21
CA ASN A 299 -6.77 9.66 8.74
C ASN A 299 -5.87 10.62 7.93
N LEU A 300 -4.81 10.09 7.31
CA LEU A 300 -3.85 10.86 6.53
C LEU A 300 -4.30 11.08 5.07
N LEU A 301 -5.14 10.18 4.54
CA LEU A 301 -5.54 10.22 3.13
C LEU A 301 -6.49 11.38 2.80
N LYS A 302 -7.05 12.08 3.81
CA LYS A 302 -8.02 13.18 3.66
C LYS A 302 -9.16 12.84 2.67
N ALA A 303 -9.58 11.57 2.68
CA ALA A 303 -10.52 11.01 1.71
C ALA A 303 -11.97 11.47 1.92
N ASP A 304 -12.26 12.14 3.04
CA ASP A 304 -13.60 12.66 3.39
C ASP A 304 -14.11 13.74 2.41
N SER A 305 -13.20 14.40 1.69
CA SER A 305 -13.53 15.46 0.72
C SER A 305 -14.31 14.98 -0.52
N LEU A 306 -14.56 13.67 -0.68
CA LEU A 306 -15.18 13.06 -1.87
C LEU A 306 -16.53 12.36 -1.62
N GLY A 307 -17.12 12.49 -0.43
CA GLY A 307 -18.52 12.13 -0.17
C GLY A 307 -18.78 10.69 0.30
N ARG A 308 -17.80 9.78 0.29
CA ARG A 308 -17.70 8.55 1.11
C ARG A 308 -16.22 8.17 1.25
N SER A 309 -15.79 7.84 2.47
CA SER A 309 -14.40 7.57 2.85
C SER A 309 -13.91 6.24 2.27
N ILE A 310 -12.61 6.19 1.97
CA ILE A 310 -11.93 4.90 1.80
C ILE A 310 -11.91 4.24 3.17
N ASP A 311 -12.28 2.97 3.24
CA ASP A 311 -12.37 2.25 4.51
C ASP A 311 -11.81 0.83 4.38
N TRP A 312 -11.03 0.46 5.39
CA TRP A 312 -10.51 -0.88 5.62
C TRP A 312 -10.15 -1.00 7.10
N GLY A 313 -10.29 -2.21 7.62
CA GLY A 313 -9.74 -2.58 8.91
C GLY A 313 -8.25 -2.84 8.80
N VAL A 314 -7.86 -3.87 8.04
CA VAL A 314 -6.46 -4.23 7.82
C VAL A 314 -6.26 -4.61 6.35
N LEU A 315 -5.17 -4.14 5.75
CA LEU A 315 -4.68 -4.68 4.47
C LEU A 315 -3.45 -5.54 4.76
N ALA A 316 -3.54 -6.85 4.56
CA ALA A 316 -2.42 -7.77 4.70
C ALA A 316 -1.82 -8.09 3.34
N ILE A 317 -0.53 -7.81 3.16
CA ILE A 317 0.15 -7.97 1.88
C ILE A 317 0.95 -9.27 1.91
N PHE A 318 0.76 -10.08 0.88
CA PHE A 318 1.44 -11.36 0.71
C PHE A 318 2.29 -11.32 -0.55
N THR A 319 3.58 -11.63 -0.41
CA THR A 319 4.53 -11.65 -1.53
C THR A 319 5.16 -13.02 -1.72
N CYS A 320 5.71 -13.27 -2.91
CA CYS A 320 6.42 -14.52 -3.21
C CYS A 320 7.47 -14.87 -2.13
N ALA A 321 7.38 -16.07 -1.55
CA ALA A 321 8.34 -16.59 -0.57
C ALA A 321 9.76 -16.60 -1.15
N ASP A 322 9.87 -17.01 -2.41
CA ASP A 322 11.11 -17.06 -3.17
C ASP A 322 11.44 -15.74 -3.84
N SER A 323 10.76 -14.62 -3.53
CA SER A 323 10.99 -13.30 -4.14
C SER A 323 11.44 -13.38 -5.61
N CYS A 324 10.69 -14.12 -6.42
CA CYS A 324 11.14 -14.53 -7.75
C CYS A 324 11.43 -13.33 -8.66
N ALA A 325 12.49 -13.43 -9.46
CA ALA A 325 12.79 -12.46 -10.51
C ALA A 325 12.05 -12.85 -11.80
N LEU A 326 10.82 -12.37 -11.99
CA LEU A 326 10.12 -12.47 -13.27
C LEU A 326 10.64 -11.36 -14.23
N GLY A 327 11.96 -11.29 -14.41
CA GLY A 327 12.63 -10.21 -15.16
C GLY A 327 12.68 -8.87 -14.41
N THR A 328 12.88 -7.77 -15.15
CA THR A 328 12.86 -6.40 -14.60
C THR A 328 11.46 -5.81 -14.49
N SER A 329 10.42 -6.55 -14.86
CA SER A 329 9.03 -6.10 -14.79
C SER A 329 8.47 -6.13 -13.37
N TYR A 330 7.40 -5.37 -13.20
CA TYR A 330 6.62 -5.36 -11.97
C TYR A 330 5.74 -6.62 -11.89
N THR A 331 5.87 -7.36 -10.80
CA THR A 331 5.10 -8.59 -10.53
C THR A 331 3.91 -8.25 -9.64
N GLU A 332 2.71 -8.69 -10.02
CA GLU A 332 1.52 -8.53 -9.18
C GLU A 332 1.58 -9.48 -7.96
N GLU A 333 1.43 -8.88 -6.78
CA GLU A 333 1.38 -9.58 -5.51
C GLU A 333 -0.03 -9.54 -4.93
N PHE A 334 -0.24 -10.28 -3.84
CA PHE A 334 -1.57 -10.48 -3.29
C PHE A 334 -1.82 -9.57 -2.09
N VAL A 335 -3.05 -9.10 -1.96
CA VAL A 335 -3.53 -8.35 -0.80
C VAL A 335 -4.82 -8.98 -0.31
N TRP A 336 -4.86 -9.25 0.98
CA TRP A 336 -6.08 -9.55 1.70
C TRP A 336 -6.57 -8.29 2.40
N LYS A 337 -7.88 -8.06 2.37
CA LYS A 337 -8.50 -6.95 3.07
C LYS A 337 -9.50 -7.50 4.08
N GLN A 338 -9.37 -7.03 5.31
CA GLN A 338 -10.39 -7.14 6.35
C GLN A 338 -11.06 -5.78 6.54
N ASP A 339 -12.38 -5.74 6.62
CA ASP A 339 -13.18 -4.54 6.88
C ASP A 339 -13.42 -4.36 8.40
N VAL A 340 -13.69 -3.12 8.85
CA VAL A 340 -13.88 -2.80 10.29
C VAL A 340 -15.20 -3.36 10.82
N THR A 341 -16.23 -3.44 9.99
CA THR A 341 -17.52 -4.09 10.27
C THR A 341 -18.21 -4.41 8.95
N ASP A 342 -18.86 -5.58 8.85
CA ASP A 342 -19.88 -5.82 7.82
C ASP A 342 -21.08 -4.92 8.17
N THR A 343 -21.09 -3.69 7.66
CA THR A 343 -22.36 -2.98 7.50
C THR A 343 -23.13 -3.67 6.39
N ALA A 344 -23.81 -4.76 6.73
CA ALA A 344 -24.91 -5.32 5.97
C ALA A 344 -26.09 -4.33 5.91
#